data_AF-A0AAJ6QTH9-F1
#
_entry.id   AF-A0AAJ6QTH9-F1
#
_cell.length_a   1.000
_cell.length_b   1.000
_cell.length_c   1.000
_cell.angle_alpha   90.00
_cell.angle_beta   90.00
_cell.angle_gamma   90.00
#
_symmetry.space_group_name_H-M   'P 1'
#
loop_
_entity.id
_entity.type
_entity.pdbx_description
1 polymer ?
#
loop_
_entity_poly.entity_id
_entity_poly.type
_entity_poly.pdbx_seq_one_letter_code
_entity_poly.pdbx_strand_id
1 'polypeptide(L)'
;MVLRRSGSIHRKISMNSNIEKRKSKKFKLRVKAKKERRGAKPKTVRIHPDDEGIITPSMIRSRTRKNPLANVKLSNKKRNKTLKQKRYMQRDKEQAAKAAVEAAEAQMETEPKVKKTKSKKRDSGVTEMDCD
;
A
#
# COMPACT_ATOMS: atom_id res chain seq x y z
N MET A 1 -4.24 -63.27 -45.65
CA MET A 1 -2.98 -62.80 -45.03
C MET A 1 -3.19 -61.41 -44.47
N VAL A 2 -3.11 -61.23 -43.15
CA VAL A 2 -3.30 -59.92 -42.49
C VAL A 2 -1.92 -59.36 -42.13
N LEU A 3 -1.51 -58.27 -42.80
CA LEU A 3 -0.26 -57.56 -42.48
C LEU A 3 -0.37 -56.96 -41.06
N ARG A 4 0.24 -57.62 -40.08
CA ARG A 4 0.47 -57.07 -38.75
C ARG A 4 1.48 -55.93 -38.88
N ARG A 5 1.04 -54.69 -38.66
CA ARG A 5 1.91 -53.51 -38.60
C ARG A 5 2.95 -53.70 -37.48
N SER A 6 4.19 -54.01 -37.86
CA SER A 6 5.35 -54.04 -36.97
C SER A 6 5.75 -52.60 -36.66
N GLY A 7 5.52 -52.15 -35.42
CA GLY A 7 6.05 -50.86 -35.01
C GLY A 7 5.30 -50.16 -33.90
N SER A 8 5.04 -50.85 -32.78
CA SER A 8 5.02 -50.11 -31.51
C SER A 8 6.47 -49.79 -31.17
N ILE A 9 6.96 -48.67 -31.69
CA ILE A 9 8.22 -48.08 -31.21
C ILE A 9 7.94 -47.69 -29.77
N HIS A 10 8.22 -48.61 -28.85
CA HIS A 10 8.32 -48.35 -27.44
C HIS A 10 9.44 -47.33 -27.30
N ARG A 11 9.10 -46.03 -27.35
CA ARG A 11 10.02 -44.97 -26.96
C ARG A 11 10.47 -45.35 -25.57
N LYS A 12 11.76 -45.68 -25.41
CA LYS A 12 12.35 -45.92 -24.08
C LYS A 12 12.20 -44.60 -23.32
N ILE A 13 11.09 -44.43 -22.61
CA ILE A 13 10.88 -43.31 -21.71
C ILE A 13 11.88 -43.58 -20.61
N SER A 14 13.03 -42.90 -20.67
CA SER A 14 14.00 -42.88 -19.59
C SER A 14 13.21 -42.67 -18.29
N MET A 15 13.46 -43.51 -17.28
CA MET A 15 12.78 -43.41 -15.98
C MET A 15 13.01 -42.04 -15.32
N ASN A 16 13.97 -41.25 -15.83
CA ASN A 16 14.29 -39.89 -15.41
C ASN A 16 13.74 -38.79 -16.33
N SER A 17 12.96 -39.11 -17.37
CA SER A 17 12.48 -38.15 -18.37
C SER A 17 11.69 -36.97 -17.79
N ASN A 18 11.02 -37.15 -16.65
CA ASN A 18 10.35 -36.06 -15.94
C ASN A 18 11.33 -35.13 -15.21
N ILE A 19 12.41 -35.67 -14.65
CA ILE A 19 13.48 -34.89 -13.99
C ILE A 19 14.26 -34.08 -15.03
N GLU A 20 14.59 -34.68 -16.17
CA GLU A 20 15.26 -34.00 -17.28
C GLU A 20 14.38 -32.89 -17.87
N LYS A 21 13.08 -33.15 -18.08
CA LYS A 21 12.13 -32.11 -18.49
C LYS A 21 12.09 -30.95 -17.51
N ARG A 22 12.12 -31.20 -16.19
CA ARG A 22 12.16 -30.14 -15.15
C ARG A 22 13.45 -29.32 -15.19
N LYS A 23 14.57 -29.93 -15.56
CA LYS A 23 15.87 -29.25 -15.70
C LYS A 23 15.98 -28.45 -17.01
N SER A 24 15.21 -28.81 -18.04
CA SER A 24 15.26 -28.16 -19.35
C SER A 24 14.97 -26.65 -19.31
N LYS A 25 15.70 -25.88 -20.15
CA LYS A 25 15.52 -24.43 -20.29
C LYS A 25 14.08 -24.08 -20.68
N LYS A 26 13.49 -24.82 -21.63
CA LYS A 26 12.11 -24.64 -22.09
C LYS A 26 11.09 -24.76 -20.94
N PHE A 27 11.26 -25.74 -20.05
CA PHE A 27 10.38 -25.90 -18.90
C PHE A 27 10.52 -24.74 -17.90
N LYS A 28 11.76 -24.35 -17.55
CA LYS A 28 12.01 -23.21 -16.66
C LYS A 28 11.41 -21.92 -17.20
N LEU A 29 11.57 -21.65 -18.51
CA LEU A 29 10.97 -20.49 -19.17
C LEU A 29 9.44 -20.53 -19.13
N ARG A 30 8.84 -21.71 -19.38
CA ARG A 30 7.37 -21.87 -19.30
C ARG A 30 6.84 -21.63 -17.89
N VAL A 31 7.56 -22.08 -16.87
CA VAL A 31 7.19 -21.83 -15.45
C VAL A 31 7.33 -20.35 -15.10
N LYS A 32 8.41 -19.69 -15.52
CA LYS A 32 8.60 -18.24 -15.33
C LYS A 32 7.47 -17.44 -15.99
N ALA A 33 7.19 -17.68 -17.26
CA ALA A 33 6.10 -17.02 -17.99
C ALA A 33 4.73 -17.27 -17.34
N LYS A 34 4.47 -18.49 -16.84
CA LYS A 34 3.23 -18.80 -16.11
C LYS A 34 3.14 -18.06 -14.77
N LYS A 35 4.27 -17.81 -14.11
CA LYS A 35 4.35 -17.04 -12.86
C LYS A 35 4.13 -15.55 -13.10
N GLU A 36 4.68 -15.00 -14.18
CA GLU A 36 4.48 -13.61 -14.59
C GLU A 36 3.03 -13.36 -15.03
N ARG A 37 2.47 -14.23 -15.89
CA ARG A 37 1.06 -14.15 -16.34
C ARG A 37 0.05 -14.22 -15.20
N ARG A 38 0.36 -14.95 -14.13
CA ARG A 38 -0.52 -15.03 -12.95
C ARG A 38 -0.55 -13.74 -12.13
N GLY A 39 0.35 -12.80 -12.40
CA GLY A 39 0.60 -11.64 -11.55
C GLY A 39 1.21 -12.09 -10.22
N ALA A 40 2.30 -11.45 -9.79
CA ALA A 40 2.72 -11.61 -8.41
C ALA A 40 1.67 -10.94 -7.53
N LYS A 41 0.69 -11.70 -7.01
CA LYS A 41 -0.25 -11.16 -6.01
C LYS A 41 0.60 -10.56 -4.88
N PRO A 42 0.40 -9.30 -4.50
CA PRO A 42 1.13 -8.72 -3.39
C PRO A 42 0.89 -9.60 -2.17
N LYS A 43 1.98 -10.05 -1.54
CA LYS A 43 1.88 -10.84 -0.31
C LYS A 43 1.33 -9.91 0.76
N THR A 44 0.07 -10.12 1.14
CA THR A 44 -0.56 -9.39 2.24
C THR A 44 0.12 -9.78 3.54
N VAL A 45 0.72 -8.79 4.21
CA VAL A 45 1.35 -9.01 5.51
C VAL A 45 0.25 -9.28 6.53
N ARG A 46 0.35 -10.40 7.25
CA ARG A 46 -0.59 -10.74 8.32
C ARG A 46 -0.19 -9.98 9.59
N ILE A 47 -1.07 -9.10 10.03
CA ILE A 47 -0.94 -8.34 11.29
C ILE A 47 -1.86 -9.00 12.32
N HIS A 48 -1.45 -9.02 13.58
CA HIS A 48 -2.30 -9.50 14.66
C HIS A 48 -3.45 -8.50 14.91
N PRO A 49 -4.71 -8.95 15.10
CA PRO A 49 -5.87 -8.05 15.23
C PRO A 49 -5.69 -6.98 16.31
N ASP A 50 -5.21 -7.34 17.50
CA ASP A 50 -4.96 -6.37 18.59
C ASP A 50 -3.92 -5.28 18.25
N ASP A 51 -3.05 -5.53 17.28
CA ASP A 51 -1.99 -4.61 16.88
C ASP A 51 -2.38 -3.82 15.61
N GLU A 52 -3.57 -4.05 15.06
CA GLU A 52 -4.13 -3.27 13.95
C GLU A 52 -4.28 -1.81 14.38
N GLY A 53 -3.69 -0.90 13.58
CA GLY A 53 -3.62 0.52 13.91
C GLY A 53 -2.47 0.91 14.85
N ILE A 54 -1.85 0.00 15.60
CA ILE A 54 -0.65 0.29 16.40
C ILE A 54 0.62 0.16 15.53
N ILE A 55 0.67 -0.88 14.70
CA ILE A 55 1.79 -1.14 13.81
C ILE A 55 1.77 -0.15 12.64
N THR A 56 2.87 0.57 12.45
CA THR A 56 3.03 1.51 11.33
C THR A 56 3.56 0.80 10.07
N PRO A 57 3.36 1.39 8.87
CA PRO A 57 3.93 0.87 7.63
C PRO A 57 5.46 0.70 7.67
N SER A 58 6.16 1.58 8.39
CA SER A 58 7.62 1.48 8.56
C SER A 58 8.03 0.24 9.36
N MET A 59 7.26 -0.11 10.40
CA MET A 59 7.48 -1.31 11.20
C MET A 59 7.13 -2.60 10.45
N ILE A 60 6.13 -2.55 9.56
CA ILE A 60 5.83 -3.64 8.64
C ILE A 60 7.04 -3.86 7.72
N ARG A 61 7.48 -2.79 7.05
CA ARG A 61 8.57 -2.84 6.06
C ARG A 61 9.88 -3.36 6.65
N SER A 62 10.23 -2.98 7.87
CA SER A 62 11.47 -3.44 8.51
C SER A 62 11.45 -4.94 8.80
N ARG A 63 10.32 -5.47 9.27
CA ARG A 63 10.16 -6.91 9.58
C ARG A 63 9.98 -7.76 8.34
N THR A 64 9.27 -7.26 7.34
CA THR A 64 8.99 -8.03 6.11
C THR A 64 10.07 -7.91 5.03
N ARG A 65 11.10 -7.09 5.26
CA ARG A 65 12.25 -6.96 4.34
C ARG A 65 12.96 -8.29 4.06
N LYS A 66 13.20 -9.09 5.11
CA LYS A 66 13.85 -10.41 4.98
C LYS A 66 12.85 -11.52 4.68
N ASN A 67 11.66 -11.47 5.29
CA ASN A 67 10.61 -12.46 5.07
C ASN A 67 9.24 -11.79 4.85
N PRO A 68 8.73 -11.76 3.62
CA PRO A 68 7.46 -11.09 3.31
C PRO A 68 6.21 -11.82 3.87
N LEU A 69 6.37 -13.04 4.39
CA LEU A 69 5.29 -13.83 5.00
C LEU A 69 5.37 -13.88 6.53
N ALA A 70 6.25 -13.08 7.14
CA ALA A 70 6.37 -13.03 8.59
C ALA A 70 5.10 -12.45 9.23
N ASN A 71 4.59 -13.11 10.28
CA ASN A 71 3.53 -12.57 11.12
C ASN A 71 4.08 -11.38 11.91
N VAL A 72 3.47 -10.21 11.77
CA VAL A 72 3.91 -9.01 12.48
C VAL A 72 3.11 -8.86 13.77
N LYS A 73 3.75 -9.14 14.91
CA LYS A 73 3.20 -8.86 16.25
C LYS A 73 4.10 -7.94 17.06
N LEU A 74 3.51 -7.21 17.98
CA LEU A 74 4.25 -6.52 19.04
C LEU A 74 4.37 -7.42 20.27
N SER A 75 5.41 -7.19 21.07
CA SER A 75 5.44 -7.72 22.43
C SER A 75 4.48 -6.91 23.31
N ASN A 76 3.87 -7.53 24.32
CA ASN A 76 2.92 -6.87 25.22
C ASN A 76 3.50 -5.59 25.84
N LYS A 77 4.77 -5.63 26.26
CA LYS A 77 5.49 -4.45 26.79
C LYS A 77 5.54 -3.31 25.76
N LYS A 78 5.86 -3.61 24.50
CA LYS A 78 5.93 -2.59 23.45
C LYS A 78 4.55 -2.06 23.09
N ARG A 79 3.53 -2.94 23.00
CA ARG A 79 2.13 -2.59 22.76
C ARG A 79 1.62 -1.59 23.80
N ASN A 80 1.77 -1.90 25.09
CA ASN A 80 1.34 -1.03 26.18
C ASN A 80 2.06 0.32 26.16
N LYS A 81 3.37 0.33 25.88
CA LYS A 81 4.13 1.57 25.73
C LYS A 81 3.58 2.44 24.59
N THR A 82 3.35 1.86 23.41
CA THR A 82 2.79 2.60 22.26
C THR A 82 1.37 3.09 22.51
N LEU A 83 0.53 2.29 23.18
CA LEU A 83 -0.83 2.70 23.55
C LEU A 83 -0.81 3.87 24.53
N LYS A 84 0.05 3.81 25.55
CA LYS A 84 0.22 4.91 26.52
C LYS A 84 0.66 6.20 25.83
N GLN A 85 1.62 6.13 24.92
CA GLN A 85 2.06 7.27 24.12
C GLN A 85 0.94 7.86 23.26
N LYS A 86 0.14 7.02 22.59
CA LYS A 86 -1.01 7.48 21.81
C LYS A 86 -2.05 8.21 22.66
N ARG A 87 -2.33 7.70 23.86
CA ARG A 87 -3.27 8.34 24.79
C ARG A 87 -2.80 9.73 25.21
N TYR A 88 -1.50 9.91 25.47
CA TYR A 88 -0.96 11.24 25.76
C TYR A 88 -1.08 12.18 24.57
N MET A 89 -0.67 11.73 23.38
CA MET A 89 -0.79 12.53 22.15
C MET A 89 -2.25 12.92 21.84
N GLN A 90 -3.22 12.08 22.19
CA GLN A 90 -4.65 12.42 22.04
C GLN A 90 -5.08 13.51 23.01
N ARG A 91 -4.72 13.39 24.29
CA ARG A 91 -5.00 14.42 25.30
C ARG A 91 -4.37 15.76 24.95
N ASP A 92 -3.11 15.74 24.50
CA ASP A 92 -2.40 16.96 24.11
C ASP A 92 -3.07 17.61 22.89
N LYS A 93 -3.53 16.81 21.92
CA LYS A 93 -4.29 17.31 20.76
C LYS A 93 -5.65 17.89 21.16
N GLU A 94 -6.36 17.26 22.09
CA GLU A 94 -7.64 17.76 22.59
C GLU A 94 -7.47 19.07 23.36
N GLN A 95 -6.42 19.18 24.17
CA GLN A 95 -6.09 20.42 24.87
C GLN A 95 -5.70 21.53 23.88
N ALA A 96 -4.87 21.22 22.87
CA ALA A 96 -4.52 22.16 21.82
C ALA A 96 -5.74 22.59 21.00
N ALA A 97 -6.67 21.67 20.70
CA ALA A 97 -7.91 22.00 20.01
C ALA A 97 -8.82 22.91 20.84
N LYS A 98 -8.94 22.66 22.16
CA LYS A 98 -9.69 23.53 23.07
C LYS A 98 -9.07 24.93 23.16
N ALA A 99 -7.75 25.01 23.33
CA ALA A 99 -7.04 26.29 23.36
C ALA A 99 -7.17 27.05 22.03
N ALA A 100 -7.18 26.33 20.89
CA ALA A 100 -7.39 26.94 19.57
C ALA A 100 -8.82 27.47 19.40
N VAL A 101 -9.84 26.76 19.90
CA VAL A 101 -11.23 27.22 19.90
C VAL A 101 -11.38 28.44 20.81
N GLU A 102 -10.84 28.41 22.01
CA GLU A 102 -10.87 29.54 22.96
C GLU A 102 -10.15 30.78 22.39
N ALA A 103 -9.01 30.60 21.72
CA ALA A 103 -8.32 31.69 21.03
C ALA A 103 -9.12 32.24 19.84
N ALA A 104 -9.83 31.39 19.10
CA ALA A 104 -10.69 31.82 18.00
C ALA A 104 -11.93 32.58 18.50
N GLU A 105 -12.55 32.14 19.60
CA GLU A 105 -13.67 32.83 20.25
C GLU A 105 -13.23 34.21 20.78
N ALA A 106 -12.08 34.30 21.44
CA ALA A 106 -11.52 35.57 21.93
C ALA A 106 -11.17 36.56 20.79
N GLN A 107 -10.74 36.07 19.62
CA GLN A 107 -10.50 36.92 18.45
C GLN A 107 -11.82 37.45 17.85
N MET A 108 -12.90 36.67 17.87
CA MET A 108 -14.21 37.13 17.39
C MET A 108 -14.85 38.17 18.32
N GLU A 109 -14.60 38.12 19.62
CA GLU A 109 -15.11 39.12 20.57
C GLU A 109 -14.36 40.46 20.49
N THR A 110 -13.13 40.47 19.95
CA THR A 110 -12.27 41.65 19.92
C THR A 110 -12.19 42.36 18.57
N GLU A 111 -12.85 41.86 17.51
CA GLU A 111 -12.94 42.60 16.25
C GLU A 111 -13.98 43.75 16.35
N PRO A 112 -13.57 45.04 16.29
CA PRO A 112 -14.53 46.10 16.03
C PRO A 112 -15.01 45.99 14.58
N LYS A 113 -16.32 46.14 14.36
CA LYS A 113 -16.94 46.24 13.03
C LYS A 113 -16.29 47.37 12.21
N VAL A 114 -15.23 47.08 11.46
CA VAL A 114 -14.66 48.03 10.50
C VAL A 114 -15.34 47.86 9.15
N LYS A 115 -16.27 48.79 8.94
CA LYS A 115 -16.95 49.24 7.73
C LYS A 115 -16.41 48.70 6.40
N LYS A 116 -17.30 48.04 5.65
CA LYS A 116 -17.22 47.87 4.19
C LYS A 116 -16.96 49.22 3.51
N THR A 117 -15.75 49.45 3.04
CA THR A 117 -15.48 50.51 2.07
C THR A 117 -15.85 50.00 0.68
N LYS A 118 -16.90 50.60 0.09
CA LYS A 118 -17.18 50.48 -1.34
C LYS A 118 -16.07 51.20 -2.10
N SER A 119 -15.26 50.48 -2.87
CA SER A 119 -14.46 51.06 -3.96
C SER A 119 -14.87 50.45 -5.30
N LYS A 120 -15.77 51.19 -5.94
CA LYS A 120 -15.94 51.46 -7.38
C LYS A 120 -15.32 50.46 -8.38
N LYS A 121 -16.20 49.82 -9.15
CA LYS A 121 -15.92 49.25 -10.48
C LYS A 121 -15.08 50.22 -11.32
N ARG A 122 -14.05 49.70 -12.00
CA ARG A 122 -13.66 50.17 -13.33
C ARG A 122 -13.74 48.97 -14.28
N ASP A 123 -14.82 48.96 -15.04
CA ASP A 123 -14.87 48.30 -16.34
C ASP A 123 -14.02 49.13 -17.31
N SER A 124 -13.04 48.51 -17.97
CA SER A 124 -12.42 48.89 -19.27
C SER A 124 -11.10 48.12 -19.45
N GLY A 125 -10.80 47.36 -20.49
CA GLY A 125 -11.52 46.90 -21.67
C GLY A 125 -10.95 45.52 -22.05
N VAL A 126 -11.70 44.65 -22.72
CA VAL A 126 -11.65 44.49 -24.19
C VAL A 126 -10.25 44.63 -24.75
N THR A 127 -9.65 43.50 -25.13
CA THR A 127 -9.33 43.15 -26.53
C THR A 127 -9.03 41.66 -26.63
N GLU A 128 -9.90 40.95 -27.33
CA GLU A 128 -9.54 39.74 -28.08
C GLU A 128 -8.45 40.12 -29.09
N MET A 129 -7.44 39.26 -29.28
CA MET A 129 -6.64 39.25 -30.51
C MET A 129 -6.01 37.87 -30.69
N ASP A 130 -6.72 37.11 -31.51
CA ASP A 130 -6.26 36.24 -32.61
C ASP A 130 -5.10 35.26 -32.39
N CYS A 131 -5.46 33.98 -32.59
CA CYS A 131 -4.58 32.90 -32.99
C CYS A 131 -4.14 33.10 -34.44
N ASP A 132 -2.84 32.96 -34.70
CA ASP A 132 -2.26 32.37 -35.91
C ASP A 132 -0.96 31.65 -35.53
#